data_AF-A0A327YHI5-F1
#
_entry.id   AF-A0A327YHI5-F1
#
_cell.length_a   1.000
_cell.length_b   1.000
_cell.length_c   1.000
_cell.angle_alpha   90.00
_cell.angle_beta   90.00
_cell.angle_gamma   90.00
#
_symmetry.space_group_name_H-M   'P 1'
#
loop_
_entity.id
_entity.type
_entity.pdbx_description
1 polymer ?
#
loop_
_entity_poly.entity_id
_entity_poly.type
_entity_poly.pdbx_seq_one_letter_code
_entity_poly.pdbx_strand_id
1 'polypeptide(L)'
;MATQWLEQFVKYQGLSGDFWEFVDKEGINREELERQLQQYELDTFAKRSRFLWKLQAVVEKVIFEHPNEQNSDVADLVVKEWNEQFQPAIDKFVVRAMLDHLPIRHDMMRRAFHALCSGNFPSYEIYTQGNPQLFVQLFVRTAIQFVDRQRDIFSLAETVLPSLFKEVHVRKEVMRALRSLLMTRKDDSADYKMMHQYGQAFSPDELVFHKGMLSIIIPILKEKEDKEVIANFLRNVSGKAKHLLVEEASLVEIERLEAAKAGEQEELQPVETVEAEEIEERIASETEVAISSSLTDQETIQQLTREVDEFSARIKESLRALEQRLADASRLANAVGADNEEVIAQLREENERLYMEIEQIKQQQAEIEWKRFKQFVQAVGGNQHHYLLSELYEESQGATAVDSEITRGRLVNLFNAFSLFGLEPTAYGYEIGQELTITRQELRERFMMLHPIASSTNEVRVKITRYGWMIYGQVIVQPLVEEVAE
;
A
#
# COMPACT_ATOMS: atom_id res chain seq x y z
N MET A 1 20.98 -22.89 -5.38
CA MET A 1 21.74 -22.67 -4.13
C MET A 1 22.45 -21.33 -4.08
N ALA A 2 23.22 -20.91 -5.11
CA ALA A 2 24.12 -19.72 -5.04
C ALA A 2 23.49 -18.35 -4.66
N THR A 3 22.16 -18.20 -4.64
CA THR A 3 21.47 -16.92 -4.33
C THR A 3 20.30 -17.08 -3.35
N GLN A 4 20.10 -18.23 -2.69
CA GLN A 4 18.97 -18.39 -1.73
C GLN A 4 19.04 -17.43 -0.53
N TRP A 5 20.25 -17.02 -0.13
CA TRP A 5 20.43 -16.00 0.89
C TRP A 5 19.99 -14.60 0.41
N LEU A 6 19.94 -14.34 -0.90
CA LEU A 6 19.65 -13.02 -1.45
C LEU A 6 18.18 -12.61 -1.25
N GLU A 7 17.26 -13.58 -1.21
CA GLU A 7 15.86 -13.35 -0.82
C GLU A 7 15.77 -12.83 0.61
N GLN A 8 16.40 -13.53 1.57
CA GLN A 8 16.39 -13.09 2.97
C GLN A 8 17.18 -11.79 3.17
N PHE A 9 18.26 -11.57 2.41
CA PHE A 9 18.99 -10.30 2.41
C PHE A 9 18.07 -9.13 2.03
N VAL A 10 17.22 -9.27 1.00
CA VAL A 10 16.25 -8.22 0.65
C VAL A 10 15.17 -8.09 1.72
N LYS A 11 14.63 -9.22 2.20
CA LYS A 11 13.60 -9.29 3.25
C LYS A 11 14.02 -8.65 4.59
N TYR A 12 15.32 -8.67 4.88
CA TYR A 12 15.90 -8.06 6.08
C TYR A 12 16.61 -6.72 5.79
N GLN A 13 16.34 -6.13 4.62
CA GLN A 13 16.86 -4.84 4.15
C GLN A 13 18.40 -4.73 4.25
N GLY A 14 19.09 -5.83 3.97
CA GLY A 14 20.53 -6.01 4.10
C GLY A 14 20.87 -7.07 5.14
N LEU A 15 21.88 -6.78 5.98
CA LEU A 15 22.33 -7.69 7.05
C LEU A 15 21.84 -7.18 8.41
N SER A 16 20.60 -7.51 8.77
CA SER A 16 20.08 -7.36 10.14
C SER A 16 20.62 -8.46 11.07
N GLY A 17 20.22 -8.44 12.36
CA GLY A 17 20.47 -9.58 13.26
C GLY A 17 19.77 -10.84 12.77
N ASP A 18 18.48 -10.73 12.47
CA ASP A 18 17.60 -11.79 11.96
C ASP A 18 18.15 -12.47 10.68
N PHE A 19 18.82 -11.70 9.81
CA PHE A 19 19.49 -12.27 8.63
C PHE A 19 20.62 -13.24 9.03
N TRP A 20 21.43 -12.89 10.04
CA TRP A 20 22.51 -13.75 10.51
C TRP A 20 21.97 -14.98 11.26
N GLU A 21 20.88 -14.82 12.02
CA GLU A 21 20.17 -15.95 12.63
C GLU A 21 19.64 -16.93 11.56
N PHE A 22 19.10 -16.42 10.45
CA PHE A 22 18.73 -17.24 9.30
C PHE A 22 19.94 -17.97 8.67
N VAL A 23 21.05 -17.27 8.44
CA VAL A 23 22.29 -17.84 7.88
C VAL A 23 22.79 -19.00 8.73
N ASP A 24 22.82 -18.83 10.05
CA ASP A 24 23.25 -19.87 10.98
C ASP A 24 22.26 -21.05 11.01
N LYS A 25 20.96 -20.77 11.01
CA LYS A 25 19.89 -21.78 11.05
C LYS A 25 19.86 -22.67 9.80
N GLU A 26 20.04 -22.08 8.62
CA GLU A 26 20.09 -22.83 7.35
C GLU A 26 21.47 -23.46 7.07
N GLY A 27 22.43 -23.30 7.99
CA GLY A 27 23.77 -23.88 7.87
C GLY A 27 24.60 -23.29 6.73
N ILE A 28 24.33 -22.04 6.32
CA ILE A 28 25.05 -21.36 5.25
C ILE A 28 26.45 -21.01 5.76
N ASN A 29 27.50 -21.48 5.06
CA ASN A 29 28.88 -21.19 5.44
C ASN A 29 29.15 -19.68 5.34
N ARG A 30 29.45 -19.05 6.49
CA ARG A 30 29.71 -17.61 6.59
C ARG A 30 30.91 -17.14 5.75
N GLU A 31 32.00 -17.92 5.65
CA GLU A 31 33.17 -17.54 4.82
C GLU A 31 32.83 -17.52 3.32
N GLU A 32 31.99 -18.47 2.89
CA GLU A 32 31.51 -18.53 1.51
C GLU A 32 30.51 -17.41 1.21
N LEU A 33 29.63 -17.10 2.16
CA LEU A 33 28.72 -15.95 2.06
C LEU A 33 29.50 -14.62 2.02
N GLU A 34 30.52 -14.43 2.85
CA GLU A 34 31.38 -13.24 2.83
C GLU A 34 32.11 -13.10 1.48
N ARG A 35 32.58 -14.20 0.90
CA ARG A 35 33.14 -14.22 -0.46
C ARG A 35 32.12 -13.81 -1.52
N GLN A 36 30.91 -14.34 -1.46
CA GLN A 36 29.83 -13.97 -2.40
C GLN A 36 29.43 -12.49 -2.22
N LEU A 37 29.33 -12.00 -0.99
CA LEU A 37 29.12 -10.59 -0.71
C LEU A 37 30.24 -9.70 -1.27
N GLN A 38 31.51 -10.12 -1.18
CA GLN A 38 32.62 -9.38 -1.82
C GLN A 38 32.54 -9.44 -3.36
N GLN A 39 32.28 -10.62 -3.93
CA GLN A 39 32.17 -10.83 -5.38
C GLN A 39 31.06 -9.98 -6.02
N TYR A 40 29.92 -9.85 -5.33
CA TYR A 40 28.76 -9.10 -5.80
C TYR A 40 28.74 -7.63 -5.37
N GLU A 41 29.83 -7.12 -4.78
CA GLU A 41 29.90 -5.77 -4.22
C GLU A 41 28.78 -5.48 -3.19
N LEU A 42 28.46 -6.44 -2.33
CA LEU A 42 27.51 -6.35 -1.22
C LEU A 42 28.21 -6.46 0.15
N ASP A 43 29.53 -6.23 0.20
CA ASP A 43 30.40 -6.34 1.38
C ASP A 43 30.25 -5.17 2.38
N THR A 44 29.77 -3.99 1.97
CA THR A 44 29.59 -2.83 2.85
C THR A 44 28.14 -2.34 2.87
N PHE A 45 27.70 -1.74 3.99
CA PHE A 45 26.36 -1.17 4.13
C PHE A 45 25.99 -0.21 2.98
N ALA A 46 26.89 0.71 2.61
CA ALA A 46 26.66 1.66 1.53
C ALA A 46 26.37 0.97 0.18
N LYS A 47 27.11 -0.09 -0.17
CA LYS A 47 26.87 -0.83 -1.41
C LYS A 47 25.57 -1.66 -1.33
N ARG A 48 25.26 -2.26 -0.18
CA ARG A 48 23.99 -2.98 0.07
C ARG A 48 22.78 -2.06 -0.10
N SER A 49 22.80 -0.88 0.51
CA SER A 49 21.74 0.11 0.34
C SER A 49 21.62 0.54 -1.12
N ARG A 50 22.73 0.74 -1.83
CA ARG A 50 22.72 1.05 -3.27
C ARG A 50 22.06 -0.04 -4.11
N PHE A 51 22.33 -1.33 -3.83
CA PHE A 51 21.65 -2.46 -4.46
C PHE A 51 20.13 -2.40 -4.22
N LEU A 52 19.71 -2.24 -2.96
CA LEU A 52 18.29 -2.19 -2.58
C LEU A 52 17.57 -0.98 -3.22
N TRP A 53 18.19 0.20 -3.23
CA TRP A 53 17.62 1.37 -3.90
C TRP A 53 17.49 1.18 -5.41
N LYS A 54 18.48 0.55 -6.07
CA LYS A 54 18.40 0.26 -7.50
C LYS A 54 17.30 -0.77 -7.80
N LEU A 55 17.20 -1.82 -6.98
CA LEU A 55 16.14 -2.82 -7.13
C LEU A 55 14.76 -2.18 -6.93
N GLN A 56 14.61 -1.28 -5.94
CA GLN A 56 13.42 -0.46 -5.76
C GLN A 56 13.08 0.36 -7.02
N ALA A 57 14.06 1.04 -7.61
CA ALA A 57 13.84 1.87 -8.80
C ALA A 57 13.39 1.04 -10.02
N VAL A 58 13.94 -0.16 -10.23
CA VAL A 58 13.49 -1.07 -11.30
C VAL A 58 12.06 -1.59 -11.02
N VAL A 59 11.75 -1.98 -9.78
CA VAL A 59 10.38 -2.39 -9.39
C VAL A 59 9.37 -1.26 -9.62
N GLU A 60 9.72 -0.03 -9.22
CA GLU A 60 8.90 1.17 -9.42
C GLU A 60 8.71 1.50 -10.90
N LYS A 61 9.75 1.35 -11.72
CA LYS A 61 9.68 1.53 -13.17
C LYS A 61 8.74 0.50 -13.81
N VAL A 62 8.92 -0.79 -13.54
CA VAL A 62 8.06 -1.85 -14.09
C VAL A 62 6.60 -1.65 -13.68
N ILE A 63 6.32 -1.29 -12.42
CA ILE A 63 4.95 -0.99 -11.97
C ILE A 63 4.35 0.22 -12.69
N PHE A 64 5.16 1.23 -13.04
CA PHE A 64 4.71 2.39 -13.79
C PHE A 64 4.43 2.05 -15.27
N GLU A 65 5.30 1.28 -15.90
CA GLU A 65 5.17 0.87 -17.32
C GLU A 65 4.09 -0.21 -17.52
N HIS A 66 3.82 -1.02 -16.50
CA HIS A 66 2.87 -2.15 -16.53
C HIS A 66 1.80 -2.07 -15.41
N PRO A 67 0.95 -1.04 -15.39
CA PRO A 67 0.06 -0.73 -14.25
C PRO A 67 -1.06 -1.75 -13.98
N ASN A 68 -1.33 -2.65 -14.92
CA ASN A 68 -2.39 -3.66 -14.83
C ASN A 68 -1.89 -5.08 -14.46
N GLU A 69 -0.57 -5.30 -14.42
CA GLU A 69 0.04 -6.63 -14.19
C GLU A 69 0.00 -7.01 -12.71
N GLN A 70 -0.20 -8.29 -12.38
CA GLN A 70 -0.25 -8.71 -10.97
C GLN A 70 1.15 -8.78 -10.35
N ASN A 71 1.24 -8.93 -9.01
CA ASN A 71 2.52 -9.04 -8.30
C ASN A 71 3.42 -10.20 -8.79
N SER A 72 2.85 -11.26 -9.40
CA SER A 72 3.68 -12.34 -9.98
C SER A 72 4.30 -11.92 -11.31
N ASP A 73 3.51 -11.33 -12.20
CA ASP A 73 3.95 -10.97 -13.55
C ASP A 73 4.93 -9.78 -13.49
N VAL A 74 4.68 -8.81 -12.61
CA VAL A 74 5.64 -7.76 -12.24
C VAL A 74 6.96 -8.36 -11.72
N ALA A 75 6.92 -9.43 -10.92
CA ALA A 75 8.15 -10.06 -10.43
C ALA A 75 8.97 -10.69 -11.57
N ASP A 76 8.34 -11.38 -12.51
CA ASP A 76 9.02 -11.98 -13.66
C ASP A 76 9.55 -10.90 -14.66
N LEU A 77 8.83 -9.78 -14.83
CA LEU A 77 9.29 -8.62 -15.60
C LEU A 77 10.51 -7.93 -14.98
N VAL A 78 10.49 -7.67 -13.66
CA VAL A 78 11.63 -7.08 -12.92
C VAL A 78 12.85 -8.01 -12.95
N VAL A 79 12.66 -9.33 -12.82
CA VAL A 79 13.75 -10.31 -12.95
C VAL A 79 14.43 -10.19 -14.31
N LYS A 80 13.64 -10.08 -15.39
CA LYS A 80 14.17 -9.88 -16.74
C LYS A 80 14.96 -8.58 -16.83
N GLU A 81 14.33 -7.44 -16.49
CA GLU A 81 14.97 -6.13 -16.64
C GLU A 81 16.23 -5.98 -15.77
N TRP A 82 16.21 -6.50 -14.54
CA TRP A 82 17.36 -6.48 -13.66
C TRP A 82 18.51 -7.33 -14.20
N ASN A 83 18.23 -8.58 -14.59
CA ASN A 83 19.27 -9.52 -15.03
C ASN A 83 19.91 -9.14 -16.38
N GLU A 84 19.25 -8.30 -17.18
CA GLU A 84 19.81 -7.72 -18.39
C GLU A 84 20.83 -6.59 -18.11
N GLN A 85 20.77 -5.94 -16.94
CA GLN A 85 21.53 -4.71 -16.63
C GLN A 85 22.47 -4.82 -15.42
N PHE A 86 22.20 -5.71 -14.47
CA PHE A 86 22.83 -5.72 -13.16
C PHE A 86 23.31 -7.11 -12.71
N GLN A 87 24.16 -7.10 -11.68
CA GLN A 87 24.57 -8.27 -10.91
C GLN A 87 24.46 -7.95 -9.42
N PRO A 88 24.23 -8.94 -8.52
CA PRO A 88 23.98 -10.36 -8.80
C PRO A 88 22.69 -10.56 -9.60
N ALA A 89 22.63 -11.64 -10.38
CA ALA A 89 21.37 -12.07 -10.98
C ALA A 89 20.35 -12.47 -9.89
N ILE A 90 19.12 -11.97 -10.01
CA ILE A 90 18.03 -12.21 -9.07
C ILE A 90 16.99 -13.17 -9.66
N ASP A 91 16.13 -13.70 -8.78
CA ASP A 91 14.93 -14.44 -9.16
C ASP A 91 13.66 -13.76 -8.61
N LYS A 92 12.50 -14.32 -8.93
CA LYS A 92 11.20 -13.77 -8.56
C LYS A 92 10.94 -13.78 -7.05
N PHE A 93 11.64 -14.60 -6.27
CA PHE A 93 11.49 -14.61 -4.81
C PHE A 93 12.19 -13.39 -4.21
N VAL A 94 13.38 -13.05 -4.70
CA VAL A 94 14.07 -11.78 -4.36
C VAL A 94 13.20 -10.56 -4.68
N VAL A 95 12.53 -10.53 -5.83
CA VAL A 95 11.63 -9.42 -6.20
C VAL A 95 10.37 -9.38 -5.32
N ARG A 96 9.78 -10.53 -5.00
CA ARG A 96 8.61 -10.59 -4.10
C ARG A 96 8.96 -10.09 -2.70
N ALA A 97 10.12 -10.49 -2.16
CA ALA A 97 10.64 -9.95 -0.91
C ALA A 97 10.81 -8.43 -0.98
N MET A 98 11.28 -7.87 -2.09
CA MET A 98 11.34 -6.41 -2.29
C MET A 98 9.94 -5.78 -2.27
N LEU A 99 9.00 -6.33 -3.05
CA LEU A 99 7.62 -5.84 -3.14
C LEU A 99 6.94 -5.78 -1.78
N ASP A 100 7.10 -6.80 -0.94
CA ASP A 100 6.45 -6.88 0.38
C ASP A 100 6.78 -5.71 1.33
N HIS A 101 7.95 -5.08 1.15
CA HIS A 101 8.38 -3.88 1.89
C HIS A 101 7.93 -2.55 1.28
N LEU A 102 7.60 -2.53 -0.01
CA LEU A 102 7.23 -1.29 -0.70
C LEU A 102 5.76 -0.92 -0.42
N PRO A 103 5.42 0.38 -0.26
CA PRO A 103 4.02 0.79 -0.12
C PRO A 103 3.16 0.37 -1.32
N ILE A 104 3.77 0.24 -2.51
CA ILE A 104 3.13 -0.04 -3.80
C ILE A 104 2.82 -1.54 -4.04
N ARG A 105 2.82 -2.37 -3.00
CA ARG A 105 2.48 -3.81 -3.10
C ARG A 105 0.99 -4.11 -3.34
N HIS A 106 0.13 -3.13 -3.07
CA HIS A 106 -1.34 -3.24 -3.17
C HIS A 106 -1.88 -2.35 -4.30
N ASP A 107 -2.92 -2.80 -5.01
CA ASP A 107 -3.45 -2.11 -6.21
C ASP A 107 -3.83 -0.65 -5.99
N MET A 108 -4.47 -0.33 -4.86
CA MET A 108 -4.79 1.06 -4.50
C MET A 108 -3.53 1.93 -4.35
N MET A 109 -2.46 1.38 -3.78
CA MET A 109 -1.19 2.08 -3.64
C MET A 109 -0.39 2.15 -4.94
N ARG A 110 -0.57 1.19 -5.86
CA ARG A 110 -0.06 1.27 -7.24
C ARG A 110 -0.74 2.37 -8.03
N ARG A 111 -2.07 2.49 -7.93
CA ARG A 111 -2.83 3.61 -8.51
C ARG A 111 -2.43 4.95 -7.90
N ALA A 112 -2.22 5.01 -6.59
CA ALA A 112 -1.68 6.20 -5.91
C ALA A 112 -0.27 6.57 -6.42
N PHE A 113 0.61 5.59 -6.58
CA PHE A 113 1.96 5.78 -7.14
C PHE A 113 1.92 6.30 -8.59
N HIS A 114 1.11 5.68 -9.46
CA HIS A 114 0.93 6.14 -10.84
C HIS A 114 0.33 7.56 -10.91
N ALA A 115 -0.59 7.89 -10.00
CA ALA A 115 -1.13 9.24 -9.87
C ALA A 115 -0.02 10.26 -9.53
N LEU A 116 0.88 9.95 -8.58
CA LEU A 116 2.03 10.80 -8.27
C LEU A 116 3.02 10.90 -9.42
N CYS A 117 3.32 9.81 -10.14
CA CYS A 117 4.19 9.84 -11.33
C CYS A 117 3.62 10.72 -12.44
N SER A 118 2.28 10.83 -12.51
CA SER A 118 1.54 11.68 -13.45
C SER A 118 1.26 13.09 -12.94
N GLY A 119 1.70 13.46 -11.72
CA GLY A 119 1.46 14.78 -11.12
C GLY A 119 0.04 15.00 -10.56
N ASN A 120 -0.81 13.97 -10.54
CA ASN A 120 -2.21 14.06 -10.14
C ASN A 120 -2.38 13.84 -8.62
N PHE A 121 -2.04 14.85 -7.83
CA PHE A 121 -2.18 14.80 -6.37
C PHE A 121 -3.62 14.54 -5.88
N PRO A 122 -4.70 15.13 -6.46
CA PRO A 122 -6.07 14.84 -6.01
C PRO A 122 -6.46 13.36 -6.12
N SER A 123 -6.01 12.66 -7.18
CA SER A 123 -6.26 11.21 -7.30
C SER A 123 -5.45 10.41 -6.28
N TYR A 124 -4.22 10.83 -5.99
CA TYR A 124 -3.42 10.24 -4.90
C TYR A 124 -4.13 10.34 -3.55
N GLU A 125 -4.69 11.51 -3.22
CA GLU A 125 -5.40 11.73 -1.95
C GLU A 125 -6.59 10.78 -1.79
N ILE A 126 -7.38 10.59 -2.87
CA ILE A 126 -8.51 9.65 -2.92
C ILE A 126 -8.04 8.20 -2.68
N TYR A 127 -7.00 7.74 -3.39
CA TYR A 127 -6.53 6.36 -3.27
C TYR A 127 -5.86 6.04 -1.93
N THR A 128 -5.29 7.04 -1.26
CA THR A 128 -4.57 6.88 0.01
C THR A 128 -5.37 7.30 1.24
N GLN A 129 -6.60 7.80 1.07
CA GLN A 129 -7.42 8.39 2.14
C GLN A 129 -6.65 9.45 2.94
N GLY A 130 -5.85 10.27 2.24
CA GLY A 130 -5.02 11.32 2.84
C GLY A 130 -3.74 10.85 3.55
N ASN A 131 -3.37 9.57 3.50
CA ASN A 131 -2.13 9.08 4.09
C ASN A 131 -0.90 9.66 3.36
N PRO A 132 0.01 10.39 4.03
CA PRO A 132 1.13 11.07 3.38
C PRO A 132 2.32 10.15 3.06
N GLN A 133 2.40 8.92 3.60
CA GLN A 133 3.64 8.14 3.65
C GLN A 133 4.30 7.92 2.28
N LEU A 134 3.53 7.55 1.24
CA LEU A 134 4.08 7.31 -0.09
C LEU A 134 4.55 8.63 -0.73
N PHE A 135 3.74 9.70 -0.67
CA PHE A 135 4.15 11.02 -1.12
C PHE A 135 5.45 11.48 -0.44
N VAL A 136 5.57 11.33 0.88
CA VAL A 136 6.75 11.78 1.63
C VAL A 136 8.00 10.97 1.26
N GLN A 137 7.90 9.67 1.00
CA GLN A 137 9.03 8.88 0.50
C GLN A 137 9.51 9.35 -0.88
N LEU A 138 8.59 9.56 -1.83
CA LEU A 138 8.96 10.04 -3.17
C LEU A 138 9.47 11.49 -3.12
N PHE A 139 8.88 12.33 -2.26
CA PHE A 139 9.31 13.70 -2.00
C PHE A 139 10.73 13.75 -1.47
N VAL A 140 11.07 12.96 -0.43
CA VAL A 140 12.43 12.92 0.13
C VAL A 140 13.43 12.48 -0.94
N ARG A 141 13.13 11.44 -1.73
CA ARG A 141 14.00 10.95 -2.82
C ARG A 141 14.20 12.00 -3.92
N THR A 142 13.13 12.71 -4.29
CA THR A 142 13.20 13.84 -5.23
C THR A 142 14.01 14.99 -4.64
N ALA A 143 13.81 15.34 -3.37
CA ALA A 143 14.45 16.47 -2.73
C ALA A 143 15.98 16.27 -2.60
N ILE A 144 16.43 15.07 -2.24
CA ILE A 144 17.86 14.67 -2.14
C ILE A 144 18.65 15.02 -3.42
N GLN A 145 18.02 14.94 -4.59
CA GLN A 145 18.65 15.15 -5.90
C GLN A 145 18.91 16.64 -6.23
N PHE A 146 18.13 17.55 -5.65
CA PHE A 146 18.16 18.98 -6.00
C PHE A 146 18.49 19.91 -4.82
N VAL A 147 18.64 19.43 -3.59
CA VAL A 147 19.20 20.25 -2.48
C VAL A 147 20.72 20.33 -2.54
N ASP A 148 21.26 21.50 -2.18
CA ASP A 148 22.71 21.70 -2.01
C ASP A 148 23.23 21.03 -0.72
N ARG A 149 22.43 21.06 0.36
CA ARG A 149 22.75 20.38 1.63
C ARG A 149 21.60 19.46 2.04
N GLN A 150 21.93 18.22 2.40
CA GLN A 150 20.94 17.17 2.69
C GLN A 150 20.01 17.48 3.88
N ARG A 151 20.42 18.37 4.80
CA ARG A 151 19.56 18.87 5.88
C ARG A 151 18.41 19.78 5.41
N ASP A 152 18.55 20.39 4.23
CA ASP A 152 17.62 21.42 3.75
C ASP A 152 16.27 20.82 3.31
N ILE A 153 16.21 19.49 3.14
CA ILE A 153 14.99 18.71 2.88
C ILE A 153 13.94 18.93 3.97
N PHE A 154 14.33 19.12 5.23
CA PHE A 154 13.38 19.43 6.30
C PHE A 154 12.70 20.80 6.08
N SER A 155 13.46 21.82 5.66
CA SER A 155 12.93 23.17 5.35
C SER A 155 12.01 23.17 4.12
N LEU A 156 12.33 22.37 3.10
CA LEU A 156 11.43 22.11 1.97
C LEU A 156 10.16 21.37 2.42
N ALA A 157 10.28 20.33 3.24
CA ALA A 157 9.16 19.56 3.76
C ALA A 157 8.20 20.42 4.62
N GLU A 158 8.74 21.30 5.46
CA GLU A 158 7.98 22.28 6.26
C GLU A 158 7.19 23.27 5.39
N THR A 159 7.60 23.44 4.14
CA THR A 159 6.94 24.35 3.19
C THR A 159 5.91 23.61 2.33
N VAL A 160 6.22 22.39 1.89
CA VAL A 160 5.41 21.58 0.96
C VAL A 160 4.35 20.73 1.67
N LEU A 161 4.70 19.97 2.71
CA LEU A 161 3.77 19.00 3.30
C LEU A 161 2.54 19.67 3.94
N PRO A 162 2.65 20.79 4.69
CA PRO A 162 1.48 21.46 5.24
C PRO A 162 0.56 22.13 4.20
N SER A 163 1.03 22.36 2.97
CA SER A 163 0.18 22.81 1.86
C SER A 163 -0.66 21.68 1.26
N LEU A 164 -0.28 20.42 1.48
CA LEU A 164 -0.88 19.24 0.86
C LEU A 164 -1.65 18.35 1.85
N PHE A 165 -1.24 18.33 3.12
CA PHE A 165 -1.80 17.44 4.14
C PHE A 165 -2.16 18.23 5.40
N LYS A 166 -3.38 18.03 5.88
CA LYS A 166 -3.86 18.60 7.14
C LYS A 166 -3.15 17.92 8.32
N GLU A 167 -2.81 18.71 9.34
CA GLU A 167 -2.26 18.24 10.63
C GLU A 167 -0.98 17.38 10.53
N VAL A 168 -0.20 17.52 9.46
CA VAL A 168 0.99 16.69 9.22
C VAL A 168 2.16 17.04 10.16
N HIS A 169 2.63 16.04 10.91
CA HIS A 169 3.87 16.14 11.69
C HIS A 169 5.10 16.00 10.80
N VAL A 170 5.42 17.05 10.03
CA VAL A 170 6.49 17.11 9.02
C VAL A 170 7.75 16.32 9.38
N ARG A 171 8.41 16.66 10.50
CA ARG A 171 9.66 16.00 10.92
C ARG A 171 9.50 14.49 11.14
N LYS A 172 8.37 14.06 11.70
CA LYS A 172 8.08 12.64 11.98
C LYS A 172 7.93 11.85 10.68
N GLU A 173 7.17 12.36 9.72
CA GLU A 173 6.95 11.68 8.45
C GLU A 173 8.22 11.67 7.57
N VAL A 174 9.01 12.76 7.55
CA VAL A 174 10.31 12.79 6.86
C VAL A 174 11.28 11.78 7.48
N MET A 175 11.40 11.72 8.80
CA MET A 175 12.25 10.74 9.48
C MET A 175 11.79 9.29 9.23
N ARG A 176 10.47 9.06 9.19
CA ARG A 176 9.89 7.76 8.85
C ARG A 176 10.20 7.33 7.42
N ALA A 177 10.15 8.26 6.46
CA ALA A 177 10.60 8.03 5.09
C ALA A 177 12.10 7.72 5.02
N LEU A 178 12.96 8.52 5.68
CA LEU A 178 14.41 8.27 5.74
C LEU A 178 14.73 6.89 6.33
N ARG A 179 14.02 6.46 7.39
CA ARG A 179 14.22 5.13 7.99
C ARG A 179 13.89 4.01 7.00
N SER A 180 12.75 4.11 6.31
CA SER A 180 12.38 3.12 5.28
C SER A 180 13.32 3.08 4.07
N LEU A 181 14.12 4.14 3.88
CA LEU A 181 15.12 4.24 2.80
C LEU A 181 16.55 3.91 3.27
N LEU A 182 16.73 3.42 4.50
CA LEU A 182 18.04 3.12 5.11
C LEU A 182 18.96 4.35 5.21
N MET A 183 18.37 5.52 5.44
CA MET A 183 19.04 6.83 5.58
C MET A 183 18.97 7.37 7.00
N THR A 184 18.87 6.50 8.00
CA THR A 184 18.96 6.84 9.42
C THR A 184 20.11 6.12 10.09
N ARG A 185 20.72 6.80 11.06
CA ARG A 185 21.73 6.24 11.96
C ARG A 185 21.07 5.45 13.10
N LYS A 186 21.89 4.78 13.92
CA LYS A 186 21.44 3.98 15.08
C LYS A 186 20.80 4.83 16.20
N ASP A 187 21.10 6.11 16.25
CA ASP A 187 20.51 7.10 17.17
C ASP A 187 19.21 7.72 16.63
N ASP A 188 18.61 7.12 15.60
CA ASP A 188 17.44 7.61 14.88
C ASP A 188 17.60 9.02 14.26
N SER A 189 18.85 9.51 14.10
CA SER A 189 19.13 10.75 13.36
C SER A 189 19.28 10.51 11.85
N ALA A 190 19.11 11.56 11.05
CA ALA A 190 19.24 11.50 9.60
C ALA A 190 20.71 11.30 9.18
N ASP A 191 20.99 10.28 8.35
CA ASP A 191 22.33 10.06 7.82
C ASP A 191 22.54 10.82 6.49
N TYR A 192 22.98 12.07 6.62
CA TYR A 192 23.31 12.92 5.47
C TYR A 192 24.36 12.32 4.52
N LYS A 193 25.20 11.38 4.98
CA LYS A 193 26.16 10.68 4.10
C LYS A 193 25.45 9.67 3.21
N MET A 194 24.53 8.88 3.76
CA MET A 194 23.70 7.94 2.99
C MET A 194 22.77 8.69 2.03
N MET A 195 22.18 9.80 2.47
CA MET A 195 21.36 10.67 1.61
C MET A 195 22.18 11.23 0.43
N HIS A 196 23.40 11.71 0.67
CA HIS A 196 24.29 12.16 -0.40
C HIS A 196 24.67 11.02 -1.37
N GLN A 197 24.95 9.82 -0.84
CA GLN A 197 25.22 8.63 -1.67
C GLN A 197 24.01 8.22 -2.53
N TYR A 198 22.78 8.37 -2.04
CA TYR A 198 21.58 8.19 -2.84
C TYR A 198 21.49 9.23 -3.96
N GLY A 199 21.77 10.51 -3.66
CA GLY A 199 21.83 11.57 -4.67
C GLY A 199 22.86 11.31 -5.77
N GLN A 200 23.94 10.59 -5.45
CA GLN A 200 24.96 10.15 -6.43
C GLN A 200 24.61 8.81 -7.12
N ALA A 201 23.61 8.06 -6.63
CA ALA A 201 23.31 6.71 -7.12
C ALA A 201 22.43 6.70 -8.38
N PHE A 202 21.68 7.78 -8.62
CA PHE A 202 20.72 7.95 -9.71
C PHE A 202 20.88 9.31 -10.38
N SER A 203 20.74 9.38 -11.69
CA SER A 203 20.39 10.61 -12.40
C SER A 203 18.90 10.96 -12.20
N PRO A 204 18.48 12.22 -12.42
CA PRO A 204 17.07 12.61 -12.36
C PRO A 204 16.14 11.82 -13.29
N ASP A 205 16.67 11.26 -14.38
CA ASP A 205 15.87 10.57 -15.40
C ASP A 205 15.63 9.09 -15.10
N GLU A 206 16.41 8.49 -14.20
CA GLU A 206 16.27 7.09 -13.78
C GLU A 206 15.05 6.85 -12.87
N LEU A 207 14.44 7.89 -12.32
CA LEU A 207 13.38 7.79 -11.31
C LEU A 207 12.04 8.28 -11.88
N VAL A 208 11.22 7.32 -12.32
CA VAL A 208 9.94 7.54 -13.05
C VAL A 208 8.97 8.53 -12.39
N PHE A 209 9.02 8.67 -11.07
CA PHE A 209 8.15 9.58 -10.32
C PHE A 209 8.60 11.05 -10.33
N HIS A 210 9.87 11.35 -10.68
CA HIS A 210 10.41 12.71 -10.56
C HIS A 210 9.60 13.75 -11.32
N LYS A 211 9.20 13.46 -12.56
CA LYS A 211 8.43 14.41 -13.38
C LYS A 211 7.13 14.83 -12.69
N GLY A 212 6.33 13.86 -12.25
CA GLY A 212 5.08 14.11 -11.55
C GLY A 212 5.28 14.77 -10.18
N MET A 213 6.26 14.32 -9.39
CA MET A 213 6.61 14.95 -8.11
C MET A 213 7.02 16.42 -8.29
N LEU A 214 7.87 16.74 -9.28
CA LEU A 214 8.27 18.10 -9.61
C LEU A 214 7.07 18.97 -10.00
N SER A 215 6.15 18.45 -10.82
CA SER A 215 4.93 19.19 -11.20
C SER A 215 3.99 19.49 -10.02
N ILE A 216 4.01 18.69 -8.95
CA ILE A 216 3.24 18.95 -7.72
C ILE A 216 3.95 19.98 -6.82
N ILE A 217 5.27 19.86 -6.62
CA ILE A 217 5.99 20.66 -5.61
C ILE A 217 6.44 22.04 -6.11
N ILE A 218 6.76 22.20 -7.39
CA ILE A 218 7.24 23.48 -7.92
C ILE A 218 6.21 24.61 -7.75
N PRO A 219 4.91 24.45 -8.06
CA PRO A 219 3.90 25.49 -7.83
C PRO A 219 3.86 25.96 -6.36
N ILE A 220 3.83 25.01 -5.41
CA ILE A 220 3.78 25.28 -3.96
C ILE A 220 5.02 26.05 -3.48
N LEU A 221 6.18 25.74 -4.07
CA LEU A 221 7.44 26.38 -3.73
C LEU A 221 7.56 27.80 -4.33
N LYS A 222 7.05 28.02 -5.56
CA LYS A 222 7.00 29.34 -6.19
C LYS A 222 6.12 30.33 -5.42
N GLU A 223 5.01 29.88 -4.86
CA GLU A 223 4.15 30.70 -3.97
C GLU A 223 4.86 31.15 -2.67
N LYS A 224 6.04 30.60 -2.35
CA LYS A 224 6.77 30.81 -1.09
C LYS A 224 8.28 30.98 -1.31
N GLU A 225 8.68 31.55 -2.46
CA GLU A 225 10.07 31.57 -2.94
C GLU A 225 11.06 32.38 -2.06
N ASP A 226 10.56 33.17 -1.11
CA ASP A 226 11.34 34.07 -0.23
C ASP A 226 12.47 33.39 0.59
N LYS A 227 12.44 32.05 0.74
CA LYS A 227 13.49 31.30 1.45
C LYS A 227 14.63 30.90 0.51
N GLU A 228 15.87 31.20 0.88
CA GLU A 228 17.09 30.84 0.12
C GLU A 228 17.14 29.35 -0.28
N VAL A 229 16.76 28.44 0.63
CA VAL A 229 16.68 26.98 0.37
C VAL A 229 15.76 26.65 -0.80
N ILE A 230 14.65 27.39 -0.95
CA ILE A 230 13.66 27.18 -2.02
C ILE A 230 14.22 27.69 -3.34
N ALA A 231 14.78 28.90 -3.36
CA ALA A 231 15.42 29.46 -4.54
C ALA A 231 16.58 28.56 -5.06
N ASN A 232 17.44 28.06 -4.16
CA ASN A 232 18.52 27.13 -4.50
C ASN A 232 17.97 25.80 -5.07
N PHE A 233 16.90 25.25 -4.48
CA PHE A 233 16.22 24.05 -5.00
C PHE A 233 15.65 24.27 -6.41
N LEU A 234 14.92 25.36 -6.64
CA LEU A 234 14.32 25.69 -7.94
C LEU A 234 15.38 25.95 -9.02
N ARG A 235 16.50 26.60 -8.67
CA ARG A 235 17.68 26.74 -9.54
C ARG A 235 18.27 25.38 -9.91
N ASN A 236 18.44 24.49 -8.94
CA ASN A 236 19.01 23.16 -9.17
C ASN A 236 18.12 22.25 -10.03
N VAL A 237 16.78 22.33 -9.86
CA VAL A 237 15.84 21.67 -10.78
C VAL A 237 15.98 22.25 -12.20
N SER A 238 16.06 23.57 -12.33
CA SER A 238 16.22 24.26 -13.63
C SER A 238 17.55 23.94 -14.31
N GLY A 239 18.60 23.61 -13.56
CA GLY A 239 19.89 23.19 -14.09
C GLY A 239 19.98 21.69 -14.43
N LYS A 240 19.36 20.80 -13.64
CA LYS A 240 19.53 19.34 -13.75
C LYS A 240 18.36 18.59 -14.41
N ALA A 241 17.16 19.18 -14.43
CA ALA A 241 15.92 18.48 -14.80
C ALA A 241 14.98 19.34 -15.68
N LYS A 242 15.50 20.37 -16.36
CA LYS A 242 14.72 21.29 -17.19
C LYS A 242 13.86 20.58 -18.24
N HIS A 243 14.37 19.51 -18.85
CA HIS A 243 13.70 18.69 -19.86
C HIS A 243 12.56 17.82 -19.32
N LEU A 244 12.47 17.61 -18.00
CA LEU A 244 11.33 16.93 -17.38
C LEU A 244 10.12 17.87 -17.22
N LEU A 245 10.34 19.19 -17.23
CA LEU A 245 9.31 20.20 -17.06
C LEU A 245 8.70 20.58 -18.41
N VAL A 246 7.40 20.29 -18.58
CA VAL A 246 6.64 20.69 -19.78
C VAL A 246 5.87 21.97 -19.47
N GLU A 247 6.57 23.11 -19.45
CA GLU A 247 5.94 24.43 -19.63
C GLU A 247 6.99 25.51 -19.98
N GLU A 248 7.02 25.95 -21.25
CA GLU A 248 7.98 26.91 -21.79
C GLU A 248 7.78 28.36 -21.30
N ALA A 249 6.84 28.61 -20.39
CA ALA A 249 6.41 29.95 -19.98
C ALA A 249 6.98 30.46 -18.64
N SER A 250 7.37 29.58 -17.70
CA SER A 250 7.52 29.97 -16.28
C SER A 250 8.95 30.09 -15.73
N LEU A 251 9.98 30.11 -16.58
CA LEU A 251 11.39 30.23 -16.15
C LEU A 251 12.08 31.56 -16.55
N VAL A 252 11.50 32.32 -17.48
CA VAL A 252 12.03 33.64 -17.93
C VAL A 252 12.04 34.69 -16.80
N GLU A 253 11.25 34.46 -15.75
CA GLU A 253 11.15 35.34 -14.58
C GLU A 253 12.31 35.16 -13.59
N ILE A 254 12.93 33.98 -13.55
CA ILE A 254 14.09 33.68 -12.69
C ILE A 254 15.36 34.35 -13.26
N GLU A 255 15.61 34.23 -14.58
CA GLU A 255 16.72 34.91 -15.25
C GLU A 255 16.67 36.44 -15.12
N ARG A 256 15.47 37.03 -14.94
CA ARG A 256 15.30 38.46 -14.68
C ARG A 256 15.69 38.88 -13.26
N LEU A 257 15.55 37.99 -12.27
CA LEU A 257 15.93 38.26 -10.88
C LEU A 257 17.45 38.15 -10.66
N GLU A 258 18.15 37.33 -11.45
CA GLU A 258 19.62 37.23 -11.43
C GLU A 258 20.30 38.55 -11.81
N ALA A 259 19.74 39.29 -12.79
CA ALA A 259 20.23 40.61 -13.18
C ALA A 259 20.08 41.68 -12.06
N ALA A 260 19.18 41.46 -11.09
CA ALA A 260 18.96 42.37 -9.97
C ALA A 260 19.81 42.01 -8.73
N LYS A 261 20.12 40.73 -8.51
CA LYS A 261 20.85 40.26 -7.31
C LYS A 261 22.38 40.25 -7.45
N ALA A 262 22.93 40.45 -8.64
CA ALA A 262 24.37 40.57 -8.87
C ALA A 262 24.99 41.91 -8.36
N GLY A 263 24.21 42.76 -7.68
CA GLY A 263 24.58 44.14 -7.34
C GLY A 263 25.14 44.39 -5.93
N GLU A 264 25.00 43.47 -4.97
CA GLU A 264 25.38 43.72 -3.57
C GLU A 264 26.25 42.59 -2.98
N GLN A 265 27.45 42.98 -2.51
CA GLN A 265 28.50 42.12 -1.95
C GLN A 265 28.45 42.05 -0.41
N GLU A 266 29.06 40.98 0.14
CA GLU A 266 29.78 40.91 1.44
C GLU A 266 29.00 41.29 2.74
N GLU A 267 28.96 40.47 3.78
CA GLU A 267 30.12 40.04 4.58
C GLU A 267 29.95 38.64 5.23
N LEU A 268 31.07 38.01 5.55
CA LEU A 268 31.16 36.78 6.35
C LEU A 268 31.81 37.07 7.70
N GLN A 269 31.22 36.63 8.80
CA GLN A 269 31.95 36.31 10.03
C GLN A 269 31.47 34.98 10.65
N PRO A 270 32.38 34.15 11.19
CA PRO A 270 32.07 32.87 11.82
C PRO A 270 31.91 33.01 13.35
N VAL A 271 31.26 32.02 13.99
CA VAL A 271 31.29 31.82 15.45
C VAL A 271 31.54 30.33 15.76
N GLU A 272 32.18 30.11 16.91
CA GLU A 272 32.94 28.92 17.28
C GLU A 272 32.12 27.75 17.91
N THR A 273 32.86 26.67 18.15
CA THR A 273 32.55 25.38 18.80
C THR A 273 32.14 25.45 20.27
N VAL A 274 31.34 24.48 20.72
CA VAL A 274 31.33 23.95 22.12
C VAL A 274 31.12 22.42 22.07
N GLU A 275 31.77 21.67 22.97
CA GLU A 275 31.75 20.20 23.10
C GLU A 275 30.89 19.70 24.29
N ALA A 276 30.58 18.40 24.31
CA ALA A 276 30.25 17.54 25.47
C ALA A 276 28.95 17.88 26.28
N GLU A 277 28.29 16.99 27.04
CA GLU A 277 28.74 15.81 27.81
C GLU A 277 27.79 14.58 27.75
N GLU A 278 28.23 13.49 28.38
CA GLU A 278 27.60 12.15 28.48
C GLU A 278 26.53 12.03 29.60
N ILE A 279 25.84 10.87 29.70
CA ILE A 279 25.46 10.18 30.97
C ILE A 279 24.89 8.77 30.70
N GLU A 280 25.19 7.83 31.61
CA GLU A 280 24.78 6.41 31.67
C GLU A 280 23.92 6.10 32.92
N GLU A 281 23.26 4.95 33.18
CA GLU A 281 23.20 3.60 32.57
C GLU A 281 21.87 2.87 33.04
N ARG A 282 21.52 1.69 32.49
CA ARG A 282 20.87 0.52 33.19
C ARG A 282 19.37 0.58 33.64
N ILE A 283 18.56 -0.51 33.77
CA ILE A 283 18.64 -1.97 33.42
C ILE A 283 17.24 -2.68 33.51
N ALA A 284 17.02 -3.78 32.74
CA ALA A 284 16.16 -5.00 32.95
C ALA A 284 14.65 -4.93 33.34
N SER A 285 13.80 -5.98 33.17
CA SER A 285 13.75 -7.18 32.28
C SER A 285 12.36 -7.87 32.35
N GLU A 286 12.07 -8.80 31.41
CA GLU A 286 11.26 -10.05 31.55
C GLU A 286 9.74 -9.97 31.95
N THR A 287 8.82 -10.91 31.60
CA THR A 287 8.92 -12.24 30.95
C THR A 287 7.66 -12.59 30.10
N GLU A 288 7.91 -13.50 29.17
CA GLU A 288 7.13 -14.37 28.27
C GLU A 288 6.03 -15.29 28.92
N VAL A 289 5.12 -15.89 28.09
CA VAL A 289 4.80 -17.37 27.98
C VAL A 289 3.38 -17.73 27.47
N ALA A 290 3.34 -18.73 26.55
CA ALA A 290 2.25 -19.65 26.09
C ALA A 290 0.98 -19.08 25.37
N ILE A 291 0.49 -19.56 24.20
CA ILE A 291 0.47 -20.84 23.43
C ILE A 291 -0.82 -21.68 23.58
N SER A 292 -1.43 -21.98 22.41
CA SER A 292 -2.15 -23.23 21.99
C SER A 292 -3.66 -23.18 21.66
N SER A 293 -4.00 -23.33 20.37
CA SER A 293 -4.99 -24.25 19.76
C SER A 293 -5.07 -23.89 18.25
N SER A 294 -4.93 -24.71 17.21
CA SER A 294 -4.85 -26.17 16.94
C SER A 294 -6.11 -26.81 16.33
N LEU A 295 -5.97 -27.24 15.05
CA LEU A 295 -6.55 -28.44 14.43
C LEU A 295 -7.86 -28.38 13.61
N THR A 296 -8.44 -27.21 13.26
CA THR A 296 -9.61 -27.15 12.34
C THR A 296 -9.31 -26.69 10.90
N ASP A 297 -8.16 -26.09 10.63
CA ASP A 297 -7.97 -25.32 9.38
C ASP A 297 -7.36 -26.10 8.20
N GLN A 298 -6.94 -27.35 8.38
CA GLN A 298 -6.20 -28.09 7.34
C GLN A 298 -7.09 -28.69 6.23
N GLU A 299 -8.37 -28.98 6.50
CA GLU A 299 -9.26 -29.59 5.49
C GLU A 299 -9.83 -28.55 4.52
N THR A 300 -10.17 -27.36 5.01
CA THR A 300 -10.67 -26.23 4.19
C THR A 300 -9.60 -25.71 3.21
N ILE A 301 -8.33 -25.64 3.63
CA ILE A 301 -7.21 -25.24 2.77
C ILE A 301 -6.99 -26.23 1.62
N GLN A 302 -7.10 -27.54 1.87
CA GLN A 302 -6.96 -28.55 0.81
C GLN A 302 -8.09 -28.50 -0.23
N GLN A 303 -9.31 -28.15 0.19
CA GLN A 303 -10.46 -28.03 -0.71
C GLN A 303 -10.33 -26.80 -1.62
N LEU A 304 -9.94 -25.65 -1.06
CA LEU A 304 -9.63 -24.43 -1.82
C LEU A 304 -8.47 -24.62 -2.81
N THR A 305 -7.45 -25.41 -2.46
CA THR A 305 -6.30 -25.68 -3.35
C THR A 305 -6.73 -26.41 -4.63
N ARG A 306 -7.68 -27.36 -4.54
CA ARG A 306 -8.20 -28.08 -5.73
C ARG A 306 -9.03 -27.19 -6.65
N GLU A 307 -9.84 -26.29 -6.09
CA GLU A 307 -10.63 -25.34 -6.90
C GLU A 307 -9.71 -24.35 -7.66
N VAL A 308 -8.60 -23.94 -7.04
CA VAL A 308 -7.57 -23.10 -7.69
C VAL A 308 -6.84 -23.86 -8.82
N ASP A 309 -6.53 -25.14 -8.63
CA ASP A 309 -5.88 -25.95 -9.66
C ASP A 309 -6.79 -26.19 -10.88
N GLU A 310 -8.08 -26.50 -10.69
CA GLU A 310 -9.05 -26.62 -11.80
C GLU A 310 -9.25 -25.28 -12.54
N PHE A 311 -9.26 -24.16 -11.81
CA PHE A 311 -9.35 -22.83 -12.41
C PHE A 311 -8.09 -22.47 -13.21
N SER A 312 -6.90 -22.80 -12.69
CA SER A 312 -5.62 -22.63 -13.39
C SER A 312 -5.53 -23.46 -14.67
N ALA A 313 -6.09 -24.68 -14.66
CA ALA A 313 -6.16 -25.53 -15.86
C ALA A 313 -7.01 -24.89 -16.96
N ARG A 314 -8.20 -24.37 -16.61
CA ARG A 314 -9.08 -23.67 -17.57
C ARG A 314 -8.42 -22.41 -18.17
N ILE A 315 -7.72 -21.62 -17.35
CA ILE A 315 -6.99 -20.44 -17.83
C ILE A 315 -5.89 -20.81 -18.81
N LYS A 316 -5.12 -21.88 -18.54
CA LYS A 316 -4.06 -22.36 -19.45
C LYS A 316 -4.59 -22.86 -20.79
N GLU A 317 -5.78 -23.45 -20.80
CA GLU A 317 -6.43 -23.92 -22.03
C GLU A 317 -6.97 -22.75 -22.87
N SER A 318 -7.57 -21.74 -22.22
CA SER A 318 -7.95 -20.47 -22.86
C SER A 318 -6.75 -19.69 -23.41
N LEU A 319 -5.64 -19.63 -22.66
CA LEU A 319 -4.40 -18.98 -23.12
C LEU A 319 -3.83 -19.65 -24.38
N ARG A 320 -3.77 -20.99 -24.43
CA ARG A 320 -3.31 -21.72 -25.63
C ARG A 320 -4.19 -21.46 -26.86
N ALA A 321 -5.50 -21.35 -26.67
CA ALA A 321 -6.42 -21.00 -27.76
C ALA A 321 -6.20 -19.55 -28.25
N LEU A 322 -5.82 -18.63 -27.36
CA LEU A 322 -5.41 -17.26 -27.69
C LEU A 322 -4.05 -17.22 -28.41
N GLU A 323 -3.05 -17.94 -27.92
CA GLU A 323 -1.72 -18.07 -28.54
C GLU A 323 -1.80 -18.63 -29.97
N GLN A 324 -2.63 -19.65 -30.21
CA GLN A 324 -2.86 -20.17 -31.57
C GLN A 324 -3.48 -19.11 -32.50
N ARG A 325 -4.50 -18.37 -32.03
CA ARG A 325 -5.10 -17.28 -32.81
C ARG A 325 -4.12 -16.15 -33.10
N LEU A 326 -3.26 -15.81 -32.13
CA LEU A 326 -2.24 -14.79 -32.31
C LEU A 326 -1.15 -15.22 -33.31
N ALA A 327 -0.76 -16.51 -33.28
CA ALA A 327 0.20 -17.08 -34.23
C ALA A 327 -0.35 -17.09 -35.67
N ASP A 328 -1.64 -17.36 -35.86
CA ASP A 328 -2.28 -17.30 -37.18
C ASP A 328 -2.47 -15.85 -37.66
N ALA A 329 -2.78 -14.90 -36.78
CA ALA A 329 -2.80 -13.47 -37.11
C ALA A 329 -1.39 -12.94 -37.50
N SER A 330 -0.34 -13.37 -36.80
CA SER A 330 1.05 -13.03 -37.10
C SER A 330 1.52 -13.59 -38.46
N ARG A 331 0.90 -14.67 -38.95
CA ARG A 331 1.13 -15.19 -40.31
C ARG A 331 0.48 -14.32 -41.40
N LEU A 332 -0.66 -13.68 -41.15
CA LEU A 332 -1.24 -12.70 -42.08
C LEU A 332 -0.38 -11.44 -42.20
N ALA A 333 0.25 -10.99 -41.12
CA ALA A 333 1.04 -9.74 -41.08
C ALA A 333 2.25 -9.71 -42.04
N ASN A 334 2.67 -10.86 -42.59
CA ASN A 334 3.79 -10.95 -43.54
C ASN A 334 3.36 -10.91 -45.03
N ALA A 335 2.08 -10.69 -45.34
CA ALA A 335 1.55 -10.69 -46.70
C ALA A 335 1.02 -9.31 -47.14
N VAL A 336 1.86 -8.59 -47.90
CA VAL A 336 1.51 -7.46 -48.80
C VAL A 336 1.10 -6.14 -48.12
N GLY A 337 1.91 -5.10 -48.35
CA GLY A 337 1.58 -3.73 -47.95
C GLY A 337 0.61 -3.04 -48.91
N ALA A 338 -0.61 -2.81 -48.44
CA ALA A 338 -1.55 -1.78 -48.94
C ALA A 338 -2.60 -1.35 -47.87
N ASP A 339 -2.84 -2.18 -46.84
CA ASP A 339 -4.01 -2.09 -45.93
C ASP A 339 -3.74 -1.53 -44.52
N ASN A 340 -2.70 -0.70 -44.33
CA ASN A 340 -2.36 -0.21 -42.98
C ASN A 340 -3.51 0.57 -42.30
N GLU A 341 -4.36 1.29 -43.07
CA GLU A 341 -5.52 1.98 -42.49
C GLU A 341 -6.65 1.02 -42.09
N GLU A 342 -6.88 -0.06 -42.85
CA GLU A 342 -7.89 -1.08 -42.50
C GLU A 342 -7.45 -1.90 -41.28
N VAL A 343 -6.16 -2.27 -41.20
CA VAL A 343 -5.58 -2.91 -40.02
C VAL A 343 -5.64 -2.00 -38.80
N ILE A 344 -5.40 -0.69 -38.94
CA ILE A 344 -5.55 0.28 -37.83
C ILE A 344 -7.02 0.43 -37.42
N ALA A 345 -7.97 0.39 -38.35
CA ALA A 345 -9.40 0.42 -38.05
C ALA A 345 -9.83 -0.84 -37.26
N GLN A 346 -9.44 -2.03 -37.72
CA GLN A 346 -9.70 -3.30 -37.03
C GLN A 346 -9.06 -3.34 -35.63
N LEU A 347 -7.83 -2.82 -35.47
CA LEU A 347 -7.17 -2.72 -34.16
C LEU A 347 -7.83 -1.71 -33.21
N ARG A 348 -8.53 -0.69 -33.73
CA ARG A 348 -9.34 0.24 -32.91
C ARG A 348 -10.64 -0.40 -32.46
N GLU A 349 -11.35 -1.08 -33.37
CA GLU A 349 -12.57 -1.82 -33.06
C GLU A 349 -12.31 -2.93 -32.03
N GLU A 350 -11.19 -3.67 -32.16
CA GLU A 350 -10.77 -4.68 -31.18
C GLU A 350 -10.42 -4.06 -29.82
N ASN A 351 -9.79 -2.87 -29.79
CA ASN A 351 -9.55 -2.13 -28.54
C ASN A 351 -10.87 -1.71 -27.87
N GLU A 352 -11.83 -1.15 -28.61
CA GLU A 352 -13.14 -0.78 -28.07
C GLU A 352 -13.89 -2.00 -27.54
N ARG A 353 -13.82 -3.16 -28.22
CA ARG A 353 -14.37 -4.42 -27.72
C ARG A 353 -13.71 -4.84 -26.41
N LEU A 354 -12.38 -4.81 -26.34
CA LEU A 354 -11.62 -5.17 -25.14
C LEU A 354 -11.90 -4.22 -23.97
N TYR A 355 -12.09 -2.91 -24.20
CA TYR A 355 -12.51 -1.98 -23.16
C TYR A 355 -13.90 -2.33 -22.59
N MET A 356 -14.86 -2.69 -23.44
CA MET A 356 -16.18 -3.15 -22.99
C MET A 356 -16.10 -4.47 -22.20
N GLU A 357 -15.25 -5.41 -22.65
CA GLU A 357 -15.04 -6.71 -22.01
C GLU A 357 -14.38 -6.56 -20.62
N ILE A 358 -13.37 -5.68 -20.51
CA ILE A 358 -12.74 -5.31 -19.22
C ILE A 358 -13.77 -4.68 -18.26
N GLU A 359 -14.64 -3.80 -18.75
CA GLU A 359 -15.64 -3.15 -17.90
C GLU A 359 -16.71 -4.13 -17.41
N GLN A 360 -17.12 -5.09 -18.25
CA GLN A 360 -17.97 -6.21 -17.81
C GLN A 360 -17.29 -7.08 -16.74
N ILE A 361 -16.00 -7.39 -16.90
CA ILE A 361 -15.24 -8.17 -15.91
C ILE A 361 -15.15 -7.42 -14.57
N LYS A 362 -14.89 -6.10 -14.58
CA LYS A 362 -14.89 -5.29 -13.34
C LYS A 362 -16.26 -5.29 -12.64
N GLN A 363 -17.35 -5.17 -13.40
CA GLN A 363 -18.70 -5.22 -12.85
C GLN A 363 -18.99 -6.59 -12.22
N GLN A 364 -18.64 -7.68 -12.90
CA GLN A 364 -18.74 -9.04 -12.35
C GLN A 364 -17.88 -9.23 -11.10
N GLN A 365 -16.66 -8.68 -11.06
CA GLN A 365 -15.80 -8.73 -9.88
C GLN A 365 -16.43 -7.99 -8.69
N ALA A 366 -16.96 -6.78 -8.91
CA ALA A 366 -17.65 -6.01 -7.88
C ALA A 366 -18.89 -6.75 -7.34
N GLU A 367 -19.67 -7.41 -8.20
CA GLU A 367 -20.79 -8.26 -7.78
C GLU A 367 -20.34 -9.49 -6.95
N ILE A 368 -19.21 -10.12 -7.31
CA ILE A 368 -18.64 -11.26 -6.57
C ILE A 368 -18.12 -10.81 -5.20
N GLU A 369 -17.40 -9.68 -5.13
CA GLU A 369 -16.91 -9.10 -3.88
C GLU A 369 -18.07 -8.69 -2.97
N TRP A 370 -19.10 -8.06 -3.53
CA TRP A 370 -20.33 -7.72 -2.82
C TRP A 370 -21.04 -8.96 -2.25
N LYS A 371 -21.17 -10.02 -3.06
CA LYS A 371 -21.75 -11.30 -2.63
C LYS A 371 -20.94 -11.94 -1.50
N ARG A 372 -19.60 -11.91 -1.58
CA ARG A 372 -18.70 -12.39 -0.52
C ARG A 372 -18.84 -11.57 0.77
N PHE A 373 -18.91 -10.25 0.68
CA PHE A 373 -19.13 -9.40 1.86
C PHE A 373 -20.48 -9.71 2.53
N LYS A 374 -21.56 -9.81 1.75
CA LYS A 374 -22.88 -10.21 2.27
C LYS A 374 -22.84 -11.59 2.94
N GLN A 375 -22.16 -12.57 2.35
CA GLN A 375 -21.97 -13.91 2.94
C GLN A 375 -21.19 -13.85 4.25
N PHE A 376 -20.13 -13.05 4.33
CA PHE A 376 -19.36 -12.85 5.57
C PHE A 376 -20.24 -12.26 6.68
N VAL A 377 -20.98 -11.18 6.41
CA VAL A 377 -21.86 -10.57 7.42
C VAL A 377 -22.99 -11.51 7.83
N GLN A 378 -23.49 -12.36 6.93
CA GLN A 378 -24.47 -13.41 7.30
C GLN A 378 -23.85 -14.52 8.17
N ALA A 379 -22.60 -14.93 7.90
CA ALA A 379 -21.92 -15.97 8.67
C ALA A 379 -21.61 -15.51 10.12
N VAL A 380 -21.18 -14.26 10.31
CA VAL A 380 -20.80 -13.68 11.60
C VAL A 380 -21.99 -13.03 12.33
N GLY A 381 -22.91 -12.42 11.58
CA GLY A 381 -24.07 -11.70 12.10
C GLY A 381 -25.22 -12.59 12.57
N GLY A 382 -25.39 -13.79 12.00
CA GLY A 382 -26.40 -14.75 12.44
C GLY A 382 -26.76 -15.80 11.39
N ASN A 383 -26.34 -17.04 11.63
CA ASN A 383 -26.87 -18.32 11.10
C ASN A 383 -25.95 -19.50 11.46
N GLN A 384 -24.65 -19.26 11.71
CA GLN A 384 -23.65 -20.28 12.05
C GLN A 384 -22.89 -19.99 13.36
N HIS A 385 -22.68 -18.72 13.72
CA HIS A 385 -21.83 -18.30 14.85
C HIS A 385 -22.60 -17.48 15.91
N HIS A 386 -23.78 -17.97 16.33
CA HIS A 386 -24.53 -17.47 17.50
C HIS A 386 -24.72 -15.94 17.65
N TYR A 387 -24.88 -15.20 16.53
CA TYR A 387 -25.07 -13.74 16.54
C TYR A 387 -23.88 -12.93 17.12
N LEU A 388 -22.65 -13.44 17.00
CA LEU A 388 -21.41 -12.80 17.48
C LEU A 388 -21.32 -11.29 17.16
N LEU A 389 -21.76 -10.86 15.97
CA LEU A 389 -21.72 -9.44 15.59
C LEU A 389 -22.62 -8.56 16.50
N SER A 390 -23.77 -9.08 16.97
CA SER A 390 -24.62 -8.41 17.96
C SER A 390 -23.94 -8.33 19.32
N GLU A 391 -23.25 -9.39 19.74
CA GLU A 391 -22.58 -9.44 21.05
C GLU A 391 -21.42 -8.44 21.11
N LEU A 392 -20.60 -8.37 20.06
CA LEU A 392 -19.56 -7.36 19.90
C LEU A 392 -20.14 -5.93 19.82
N TYR A 393 -21.33 -5.77 19.24
CA TYR A 393 -22.01 -4.47 19.20
C TYR A 393 -22.52 -4.06 20.58
N GLU A 394 -23.17 -4.97 21.32
CA GLU A 394 -23.58 -4.78 22.72
C GLU A 394 -22.38 -4.45 23.63
N GLU A 395 -21.23 -5.11 23.43
CA GLU A 395 -19.96 -4.78 24.09
C GLU A 395 -19.45 -3.37 23.73
N SER A 396 -19.54 -2.96 22.46
CA SER A 396 -19.19 -1.60 22.03
C SER A 396 -20.02 -0.51 22.72
N GLN A 397 -21.29 -0.80 23.02
CA GLN A 397 -22.19 0.09 23.76
C GLN A 397 -22.00 0.03 25.28
N GLY A 398 -21.18 -0.90 25.79
CA GLY A 398 -20.92 -1.08 27.22
C GLY A 398 -22.02 -1.87 27.97
N ALA A 399 -22.78 -2.71 27.28
CA ALA A 399 -23.82 -3.55 27.90
C ALA A 399 -23.25 -4.80 28.62
N THR A 400 -22.00 -5.19 28.34
CA THR A 400 -21.31 -6.35 28.92
C THR A 400 -20.23 -5.94 29.92
N ALA A 401 -20.08 -6.69 31.01
CA ALA A 401 -19.20 -6.38 32.14
C ALA A 401 -17.70 -6.68 31.92
N VAL A 402 -17.19 -6.54 30.69
CA VAL A 402 -15.79 -6.83 30.35
C VAL A 402 -14.94 -5.56 30.44
N ASP A 403 -14.04 -5.54 31.42
CA ASP A 403 -13.49 -4.32 32.02
C ASP A 403 -12.27 -3.76 31.23
N SER A 404 -12.47 -3.38 29.97
CA SER A 404 -11.43 -2.71 29.16
C SER A 404 -11.98 -1.62 28.24
N GLU A 405 -11.79 -0.36 28.62
CA GLU A 405 -12.14 0.81 27.81
C GLU A 405 -11.45 0.80 26.43
N ILE A 406 -10.26 0.20 26.35
CA ILE A 406 -9.47 0.07 25.11
C ILE A 406 -10.17 -0.87 24.12
N THR A 407 -10.69 -2.00 24.58
CA THR A 407 -11.46 -2.94 23.74
C THR A 407 -12.74 -2.28 23.24
N ARG A 408 -13.49 -1.63 24.14
CA ARG A 408 -14.70 -0.88 23.77
C ARG A 408 -14.42 0.18 22.69
N GLY A 409 -13.36 0.99 22.85
CA GLY A 409 -12.97 2.01 21.87
C GLY A 409 -12.60 1.42 20.49
N ARG A 410 -11.96 0.24 20.46
CA ARG A 410 -11.68 -0.48 19.20
C ARG A 410 -12.95 -0.97 18.53
N LEU A 411 -13.90 -1.52 19.30
CA LEU A 411 -15.19 -1.99 18.77
C LEU A 411 -16.05 -0.83 18.25
N VAL A 412 -16.10 0.31 18.96
CA VAL A 412 -16.79 1.52 18.47
C VAL A 412 -16.21 1.96 17.11
N ASN A 413 -14.89 1.98 16.96
CA ASN A 413 -14.25 2.32 15.69
C ASN A 413 -14.56 1.29 14.57
N LEU A 414 -14.64 0.00 14.91
CA LEU A 414 -15.02 -1.07 13.98
C LEU A 414 -16.46 -0.89 13.46
N PHE A 415 -17.43 -0.64 14.36
CA PHE A 415 -18.82 -0.44 13.96
C PHE A 415 -19.07 0.90 13.25
N ASN A 416 -18.33 1.95 13.61
CA ASN A 416 -18.32 3.21 12.84
C ASN A 416 -17.80 2.97 11.40
N ALA A 417 -16.73 2.18 11.24
CA ALA A 417 -16.24 1.82 9.91
C ALA A 417 -17.26 0.97 9.12
N PHE A 418 -17.93 0.01 9.76
CA PHE A 418 -19.01 -0.76 9.12
C PHE A 418 -20.22 0.11 8.71
N SER A 419 -20.60 1.10 9.51
CA SER A 419 -21.66 2.05 9.17
C SER A 419 -21.33 2.87 7.90
N LEU A 420 -20.06 3.20 7.65
CA LEU A 420 -19.65 3.84 6.39
C LEU A 420 -19.85 2.93 5.15
N PHE A 421 -19.85 1.61 5.33
CA PHE A 421 -20.23 0.62 4.30
C PHE A 421 -21.73 0.30 4.32
N GLY A 422 -22.54 1.10 5.01
CA GLY A 422 -23.99 0.96 5.10
C GLY A 422 -24.45 -0.23 5.94
N LEU A 423 -23.57 -0.86 6.72
CA LEU A 423 -23.90 -1.97 7.61
C LEU A 423 -24.39 -1.42 8.96
N GLU A 424 -25.66 -1.65 9.27
CA GLU A 424 -26.35 -1.10 10.44
C GLU A 424 -27.02 -2.21 11.26
N PRO A 425 -27.00 -2.15 12.60
CA PRO A 425 -27.79 -3.04 13.44
C PRO A 425 -29.28 -2.71 13.29
N THR A 426 -30.14 -3.71 13.41
CA THR A 426 -31.59 -3.50 13.44
C THR A 426 -32.27 -4.36 14.49
N ALA A 427 -33.24 -3.75 15.17
CA ALA A 427 -34.27 -4.43 15.94
C ALA A 427 -35.65 -3.86 15.55
N TYR A 428 -35.77 -3.32 14.33
CA TYR A 428 -36.98 -2.65 13.81
C TYR A 428 -37.56 -1.50 14.68
N GLY A 429 -36.71 -0.82 15.46
CA GLY A 429 -37.12 0.25 16.37
C GLY A 429 -37.54 -0.21 17.77
N TYR A 430 -37.36 -1.50 18.09
CA TYR A 430 -37.49 -2.05 19.44
C TYR A 430 -36.12 -2.13 20.13
N GLU A 431 -36.11 -2.26 21.46
CA GLU A 431 -34.89 -2.40 22.26
C GLU A 431 -34.53 -3.87 22.54
N ILE A 432 -33.25 -4.18 22.74
CA ILE A 432 -32.83 -5.51 23.21
C ILE A 432 -33.36 -5.74 24.62
N GLY A 433 -33.92 -6.91 24.85
CA GLY A 433 -34.60 -7.28 26.08
C GLY A 433 -36.06 -6.83 26.16
N GLN A 434 -36.57 -6.06 25.18
CA GLN A 434 -37.98 -5.67 25.12
C GLN A 434 -38.87 -6.88 24.84
N GLU A 435 -39.98 -6.98 25.57
CA GLU A 435 -41.02 -7.97 25.35
C GLU A 435 -42.16 -7.40 24.49
N LEU A 436 -42.60 -8.19 23.52
CA LEU A 436 -43.56 -7.81 22.48
C LEU A 436 -44.62 -8.90 22.34
N THR A 437 -45.88 -8.53 22.12
CA THR A 437 -46.91 -9.45 21.63
C THR A 437 -47.05 -9.25 20.12
N ILE A 438 -46.67 -10.26 19.33
CA ILE A 438 -46.72 -10.18 17.85
C ILE A 438 -47.42 -11.40 17.25
N THR A 439 -47.93 -11.24 16.03
CA THR A 439 -48.61 -12.34 15.33
C THR A 439 -47.61 -13.38 14.82
N ARG A 440 -48.04 -14.65 14.73
CA ARG A 440 -47.23 -15.73 14.13
C ARG A 440 -46.81 -15.47 12.68
N GLN A 441 -47.56 -14.66 11.93
CA GLN A 441 -47.17 -14.27 10.58
C GLN A 441 -46.00 -13.29 10.62
N GLU A 442 -46.16 -12.18 11.35
CA GLU A 442 -45.14 -11.15 11.50
C GLU A 442 -43.83 -11.71 12.08
N LEU A 443 -43.94 -12.63 13.05
CA LEU A 443 -42.84 -13.35 13.65
C LEU A 443 -42.00 -14.13 12.62
N ARG A 444 -42.64 -14.79 11.64
CA ARG A 444 -41.94 -15.52 10.56
C ARG A 444 -41.34 -14.59 9.50
N GLU A 445 -41.96 -13.45 9.24
CA GLU A 445 -41.54 -12.52 8.19
C GLU A 445 -40.38 -11.63 8.63
N ARG A 446 -40.32 -11.29 9.93
CA ARG A 446 -39.40 -10.27 10.45
C ARG A 446 -38.29 -10.82 11.35
N PHE A 447 -38.52 -11.91 12.08
CA PHE A 447 -37.62 -12.36 13.15
C PHE A 447 -37.14 -13.79 12.97
N MET A 448 -35.95 -14.07 13.52
CA MET A 448 -35.45 -15.43 13.66
C MET A 448 -35.76 -15.93 15.07
N MET A 449 -36.21 -17.18 15.18
CA MET A 449 -36.54 -17.82 16.46
C MET A 449 -35.38 -18.67 16.96
N LEU A 450 -35.00 -18.53 18.24
CA LEU A 450 -34.02 -19.40 18.88
C LEU A 450 -34.55 -20.85 19.02
N HIS A 451 -35.84 -20.99 19.34
CA HIS A 451 -36.52 -22.26 19.58
C HIS A 451 -37.90 -22.31 18.90
N PRO A 452 -38.44 -23.50 18.56
CA PRO A 452 -39.79 -23.61 17.99
C PRO A 452 -40.86 -23.08 18.94
N ILE A 453 -41.81 -22.31 18.42
CA ILE A 453 -42.92 -21.72 19.19
C ILE A 453 -43.76 -22.83 19.83
N ALA A 454 -43.79 -22.88 21.15
CA ALA A 454 -44.56 -23.83 21.96
C ALA A 454 -46.05 -23.46 22.05
N SER A 455 -46.39 -22.16 22.10
CA SER A 455 -47.79 -21.74 22.22
C SER A 455 -48.65 -22.17 21.02
N SER A 456 -49.92 -22.51 21.28
CA SER A 456 -50.93 -22.76 20.24
C SER A 456 -51.65 -21.50 19.74
N THR A 457 -51.45 -20.33 20.38
CA THR A 457 -52.14 -19.07 20.03
C THR A 457 -51.64 -18.45 18.72
N ASN A 458 -52.42 -17.51 18.17
CA ASN A 458 -52.03 -16.76 16.96
C ASN A 458 -51.13 -15.55 17.27
N GLU A 459 -51.30 -14.98 18.46
CA GLU A 459 -50.42 -13.97 19.05
C GLU A 459 -49.47 -14.67 20.03
N VAL A 460 -48.18 -14.33 19.98
CA VAL A 460 -47.10 -14.93 20.77
C VAL A 460 -46.36 -13.80 21.46
N ARG A 461 -46.08 -13.97 22.77
CA ARG A 461 -45.22 -13.06 23.52
C ARG A 461 -43.77 -13.46 23.30
N VAL A 462 -42.97 -12.57 22.75
CA VAL A 462 -41.55 -12.81 22.48
C VAL A 462 -40.69 -11.70 23.07
N LYS A 463 -39.43 -12.02 23.37
CA LYS A 463 -38.40 -11.08 23.81
C LYS A 463 -37.31 -10.99 22.76
N ILE A 464 -36.88 -9.77 22.42
CA ILE A 464 -35.72 -9.60 21.52
C ILE A 464 -34.43 -9.88 22.30
N THR A 465 -33.58 -10.76 21.77
CA THR A 465 -32.33 -11.20 22.42
C THR A 465 -31.08 -10.74 21.69
N ARG A 466 -31.11 -10.57 20.36
CA ARG A 466 -29.98 -10.10 19.55
C ARG A 466 -30.43 -9.20 18.39
N TYR A 467 -29.60 -8.24 18.02
CA TYR A 467 -29.78 -7.41 16.83
C TYR A 467 -29.66 -8.24 15.54
N GLY A 468 -30.49 -7.92 14.57
CA GLY A 468 -30.27 -8.26 13.16
C GLY A 468 -29.36 -7.24 12.47
N TRP A 469 -29.13 -7.44 11.18
CA TRP A 469 -28.22 -6.59 10.40
C TRP A 469 -28.85 -6.18 9.07
N MET A 470 -28.68 -4.90 8.72
CA MET A 470 -29.08 -4.31 7.45
C MET A 470 -27.86 -3.84 6.68
N ILE A 471 -27.91 -3.92 5.36
CA ILE A 471 -26.95 -3.28 4.47
C ILE A 471 -27.72 -2.35 3.53
N TYR A 472 -27.40 -1.06 3.57
CA TYR A 472 -28.10 0.00 2.82
C TYR A 472 -29.64 -0.07 2.98
N GLY A 473 -30.10 -0.31 4.21
CA GLY A 473 -31.53 -0.46 4.55
C GLY A 473 -32.18 -1.80 4.19
N GLN A 474 -31.49 -2.71 3.50
CA GLN A 474 -31.99 -4.07 3.27
C GLN A 474 -31.57 -5.00 4.41
N VAL A 475 -32.52 -5.62 5.11
CA VAL A 475 -32.24 -6.65 6.12
C VAL A 475 -31.56 -7.86 5.46
N ILE A 476 -30.39 -8.23 5.98
CA ILE A 476 -29.61 -9.40 5.54
C ILE A 476 -29.52 -10.49 6.61
N VAL A 477 -29.71 -10.14 7.88
CA VAL A 477 -29.84 -11.04 9.03
C VAL A 477 -31.02 -10.54 9.86
N GLN A 478 -31.99 -11.40 10.14
CA GLN A 478 -33.15 -11.06 10.97
C GLN A 478 -32.75 -11.00 12.46
N PRO A 479 -33.34 -10.10 13.28
CA PRO A 479 -33.09 -10.07 14.72
C PRO A 479 -33.57 -11.36 15.39
N LEU A 480 -32.88 -11.77 16.45
CA LEU A 480 -33.20 -12.98 17.20
C LEU A 480 -34.23 -12.69 18.29
N VAL A 481 -35.23 -13.55 18.41
CA VAL A 481 -36.22 -13.51 19.49
C VAL A 481 -36.42 -14.88 20.14
N GLU A 482 -36.89 -14.84 21.38
CA GLU A 482 -37.22 -16.00 22.20
C GLU A 482 -38.67 -15.89 22.72
N GLU A 483 -39.41 -16.99 22.79
CA GLU A 483 -40.77 -17.01 23.34
C GLU A 483 -40.72 -16.86 24.87
N VAL A 484 -41.50 -15.93 25.41
CA VAL A 484 -41.65 -15.76 26.86
C VAL A 484 -42.77 -16.68 27.34
N ALA A 485 -42.41 -17.71 28.09
CA ALA A 485 -43.40 -18.59 28.74
C ALA A 485 -44.27 -17.80 29.73
N GLU A 486 -45.56 -18.16 29.81
CA GLU A 486 -46.54 -17.58 30.77
C GLU A 486 -46.24 -17.93 32.24
#